data_AF-A0AAU1WM15-F1
#
_entry.id   AF-A0AAU1WM15-F1
#
_cell.length_a   1.000
_cell.length_b   1.000
_cell.length_c   1.000
_cell.angle_alpha   90.00
_cell.angle_beta   90.00
_cell.angle_gamma   90.00
#
_symmetry.space_group_name_H-M   'P 1'
#
loop_
_entity.id
_entity.type
_entity.pdbx_description
1 polymer ?
#
loop_
_entity_poly.entity_id
_entity_poly.type
_entity_poly.pdbx_seq_one_letter_code
_entity_poly.pdbx_strand_id
1 'polypeptide(L)'
;MDRVGRRTLLLTGASAMTVLLVSIGLVFRSTHPNAPLLLALILGYVAFFAVSFGTITYVIISEIFPTHIRGVAASIATFALWGGNYLVSQFFPMLVEGIGSSSTFFIFSGISLLALLFAVALVPETKNRSLDEIERRLYGNRHPVDMDRAATTV
;
A
#
# COMPACT_ATOMS: atom_id res chain seq x y z
N MET A 1 -0.63 -14.49 -8.55
CA MET A 1 0.45 -13.68 -7.93
C MET A 1 1.81 -14.01 -8.52
N ASP A 2 2.21 -15.29 -8.55
CA ASP A 2 3.55 -15.72 -8.99
C ASP A 2 3.87 -15.43 -10.46
N ARG A 3 2.87 -15.47 -11.35
CA ARG A 3 3.04 -15.15 -12.78
C ARG A 3 3.12 -13.64 -13.09
N VAL A 4 2.38 -12.78 -12.38
CA VAL A 4 2.24 -11.35 -12.72
C VAL A 4 3.33 -10.49 -12.08
N GLY A 5 3.77 -10.82 -10.86
CA GLY A 5 4.77 -10.03 -10.13
C GLY A 5 4.12 -9.15 -9.06
N ARG A 6 4.70 -9.18 -7.85
CA ARG A 6 4.11 -8.58 -6.65
C ARG A 6 3.99 -7.06 -6.77
N ARG A 7 5.03 -6.40 -7.30
CA ARG A 7 5.03 -4.95 -7.55
C ARG A 7 4.00 -4.55 -8.60
N THR A 8 3.92 -5.25 -9.73
CA THR A 8 2.91 -4.98 -10.76
C THR A 8 1.50 -5.03 -10.18
N LEU A 9 1.16 -6.08 -9.42
CA LEU A 9 -0.16 -6.20 -8.79
C LEU A 9 -0.45 -5.07 -7.79
N LEU A 10 0.54 -4.67 -6.99
CA LEU A 10 0.40 -3.58 -6.03
C LEU A 10 0.16 -2.24 -6.75
N LEU A 11 0.92 -1.95 -7.80
CA LEU A 11 0.78 -0.72 -8.59
C LEU A 11 -0.52 -0.68 -9.39
N THR A 12 -0.93 -1.80 -10.01
CA THR A 12 -2.21 -1.86 -10.72
C THR A 12 -3.38 -1.71 -9.77
N GLY A 13 -3.30 -2.31 -8.58
CA GLY A 13 -4.32 -2.17 -7.54
C GLY A 13 -4.42 -0.74 -7.03
N ALA A 14 -3.28 -0.12 -6.67
CA ALA A 14 -3.22 1.29 -6.25
C ALA A 14 -3.76 2.26 -7.30
N SER A 15 -3.44 2.00 -8.58
CA SER A 15 -3.94 2.81 -9.70
C SER A 15 -5.45 2.67 -9.86
N ALA A 16 -5.97 1.44 -9.85
CA ALA A 16 -7.41 1.19 -9.94
C ALA A 16 -8.18 1.81 -8.77
N MET A 17 -7.68 1.66 -7.54
CA MET A 17 -8.27 2.27 -6.35
C MET A 17 -8.33 3.79 -6.45
N THR A 18 -7.26 4.42 -6.94
CA THR A 18 -7.22 5.89 -7.15
C THR A 18 -8.28 6.33 -8.15
N VAL A 19 -8.39 5.65 -9.29
CA VAL A 19 -9.41 5.93 -10.32
C VAL A 19 -10.83 5.75 -9.78
N LEU A 20 -11.06 4.71 -8.97
CA LEU A 20 -12.36 4.45 -8.36
C LEU A 20 -12.74 5.53 -7.35
N LEU A 21 -11.82 5.99 -6.51
CA LEU A 21 -12.06 7.11 -5.58
C LEU A 21 -12.38 8.42 -6.32
N VAL A 22 -11.65 8.74 -7.39
CA VAL A 22 -11.98 9.90 -8.26
C VAL A 22 -13.37 9.74 -8.85
N SER A 23 -13.71 8.55 -9.35
CA SER A 23 -15.02 8.26 -9.95
C SER A 23 -16.15 8.42 -8.93
N ILE A 24 -15.97 7.94 -7.70
CA ILE A 24 -16.93 8.12 -6.61
C ILE A 24 -17.11 9.62 -6.30
N GLY A 25 -16.02 10.38 -6.19
CA GLY A 25 -16.07 11.83 -5.98
C GLY A 25 -16.83 12.58 -7.07
N LEU A 26 -16.67 12.16 -8.34
CA LEU A 26 -17.41 12.70 -9.48
C LEU A 26 -18.90 12.34 -9.44
N VAL A 27 -19.26 11.11 -9.08
CA VAL A 27 -20.67 10.71 -8.95
C VAL A 27 -21.37 11.47 -7.83
N PHE A 28 -20.70 11.70 -6.69
CA PHE A 28 -21.22 12.56 -5.62
C PHE A 28 -21.31 14.05 -5.98
N ARG A 29 -20.57 14.51 -6.99
CA ARG A 29 -20.65 15.89 -7.49
C ARG A 29 -21.88 16.10 -8.38
N SER A 30 -22.41 15.04 -8.97
CA SER A 30 -23.58 15.08 -9.84
C SER A 30 -24.84 15.47 -9.05
N THR A 31 -25.76 16.19 -9.70
CA THR A 31 -27.04 16.62 -9.11
C THR A 31 -27.96 15.47 -8.69
N HIS A 32 -27.85 14.33 -9.38
CA HIS A 32 -28.59 13.10 -9.05
C HIS A 32 -27.60 11.91 -8.96
N PRO A 33 -26.98 11.68 -7.79
CA PRO A 33 -26.05 10.58 -7.60
C PRO A 33 -26.74 9.23 -7.81
N ASN A 34 -26.20 8.40 -8.70
CA ASN A 34 -26.72 7.06 -8.96
C ASN A 34 -26.24 6.09 -7.87
N ALA A 35 -27.12 5.74 -6.93
CA ALA A 35 -26.79 4.88 -5.80
C ALA A 35 -26.28 3.47 -6.20
N PRO A 36 -26.92 2.75 -7.14
CA PRO A 36 -26.37 1.49 -7.66
C PRO A 36 -24.95 1.62 -8.22
N LEU A 37 -24.66 2.68 -8.96
CA LEU A 37 -23.32 2.94 -9.50
C LEU A 37 -22.31 3.21 -8.37
N LEU A 38 -22.66 4.02 -7.37
CA LEU A 38 -21.81 4.27 -6.20
C LEU A 38 -21.47 2.96 -5.48
N LEU A 39 -22.47 2.10 -5.26
CA LEU A 39 -22.25 0.80 -4.64
C LEU A 39 -21.28 -0.05 -5.47
N ALA A 40 -21.48 -0.12 -6.79
CA ALA A 40 -20.58 -0.87 -7.67
C ALA A 40 -19.14 -0.33 -7.62
N LEU A 41 -18.95 0.99 -7.58
CA LEU A 41 -17.63 1.61 -7.47
C LEU A 41 -16.96 1.32 -6.12
N ILE A 42 -17.71 1.38 -5.02
CA ILE A 42 -17.20 1.07 -3.67
C ILE A 42 -16.82 -0.41 -3.58
N LEU A 43 -17.67 -1.32 -4.08
CA LEU A 43 -17.36 -2.75 -4.11
C LEU A 43 -16.13 -3.05 -4.99
N GLY A 44 -16.02 -2.36 -6.13
CA GLY A 44 -14.83 -2.41 -6.96
C GLY A 44 -13.58 -1.98 -6.19
N TYR A 45 -13.66 -0.88 -5.44
CA TYR A 45 -12.53 -0.39 -4.64
C TYR A 45 -12.10 -1.43 -3.60
N VAL A 46 -13.06 -2.03 -2.89
CA VAL A 46 -12.80 -3.09 -1.90
C VAL A 46 -12.18 -4.33 -2.56
N ALA A 47 -12.66 -4.73 -3.74
CA ALA A 47 -12.12 -5.87 -4.48
C ALA A 47 -10.66 -5.65 -4.91
N PHE A 48 -10.34 -4.48 -5.47
CA PHE A 48 -8.96 -4.15 -5.83
C PHE A 48 -8.05 -4.04 -4.61
N PHE A 49 -8.53 -3.47 -3.51
CA PHE A 49 -7.79 -3.43 -2.25
C PHE A 49 -7.46 -4.84 -1.74
N ALA A 50 -8.44 -5.75 -1.69
CA ALA A 50 -8.26 -7.11 -1.19
C ALA A 50 -7.20 -7.89 -2.00
N VAL A 51 -7.25 -7.78 -3.33
CA VAL A 51 -6.32 -8.48 -4.23
C VAL A 51 -4.92 -7.86 -4.21
N SER A 52 -4.80 -6.56 -3.99
CA SER A 52 -3.52 -5.84 -3.97
C SER A 52 -2.99 -5.66 -2.55
N PHE A 53 -3.29 -4.53 -1.90
CA PHE A 53 -2.76 -4.16 -0.58
C PHE A 53 -3.11 -5.17 0.51
N GLY A 54 -4.30 -5.75 0.49
CA GLY A 54 -4.75 -6.70 1.51
C GLY A 54 -3.91 -7.97 1.54
N THR A 55 -3.58 -8.52 0.37
CA THR A 55 -2.85 -9.80 0.29
C THR A 55 -1.35 -9.61 0.10
N ILE A 56 -0.93 -8.66 -0.74
CA ILE A 56 0.45 -8.58 -1.22
C ILE A 56 1.38 -7.91 -0.21
N THR A 57 0.90 -6.93 0.54
CA THR A 57 1.73 -6.18 1.50
C THR A 57 2.37 -7.11 2.53
N TYR A 58 1.59 -8.03 3.10
CA TYR A 58 2.08 -8.98 4.09
C TYR A 58 3.04 -10.02 3.50
N VAL A 59 2.82 -10.44 2.26
CA VAL A 59 3.73 -11.33 1.56
C VAL A 59 5.08 -10.63 1.32
N ILE A 60 5.07 -9.40 0.83
CA ILE A 60 6.31 -8.63 0.59
C ILE A 60 7.07 -8.42 1.90
N ILE A 61 6.39 -8.11 3.01
CA ILE A 61 7.04 -8.00 4.34
C ILE A 61 7.76 -9.32 4.69
N SER A 62 7.13 -10.47 4.42
CA SER A 62 7.77 -11.76 4.67
C SER A 62 8.95 -12.07 3.73
N GLU A 63 8.95 -11.51 2.51
CA GLU A 63 10.01 -11.68 1.51
C GLU A 63 11.20 -10.74 1.75
N ILE A 64 10.97 -9.52 2.24
CA ILE A 64 12.02 -8.50 2.45
C ILE A 64 12.73 -8.66 3.80
N PHE A 65 12.00 -9.00 4.86
CA PHE A 65 12.57 -9.03 6.21
C PHE A 65 13.09 -10.43 6.59
N PRO A 66 14.33 -10.52 7.13
CA PRO A 66 14.88 -11.77 7.63
C PRO A 66 14.02 -12.32 8.78
N THR A 67 14.02 -13.65 8.91
CA THR A 67 13.09 -14.40 9.77
C THR A 67 13.06 -13.95 11.23
N HIS A 68 14.19 -13.47 11.76
CA HIS A 68 14.32 -13.05 13.16
C HIS A 68 13.69 -11.68 13.47
N ILE A 69 13.57 -10.76 12.51
CA ILE A 69 12.90 -9.45 12.70
C ILE A 69 11.51 -9.36 12.05
N ARG A 70 11.12 -10.36 11.26
CA ARG A 70 9.86 -10.38 10.52
C ARG A 70 8.64 -10.15 11.42
N GLY A 71 8.64 -10.73 12.62
CA GLY A 71 7.55 -10.54 13.60
C GLY A 71 7.39 -9.07 13.98
N VAL A 72 8.48 -8.41 14.36
CA VAL A 72 8.48 -6.99 14.76
C VAL A 72 8.07 -6.09 13.59
N ALA A 73 8.62 -6.33 12.40
CA ALA A 73 8.27 -5.57 11.20
C ALA A 73 6.76 -5.69 10.86
N ALA A 74 6.21 -6.91 10.94
CA ALA A 74 4.79 -7.15 10.71
C ALA A 74 3.91 -6.48 11.79
N SER A 75 4.32 -6.49 13.06
CA SER A 75 3.60 -5.82 14.14
C SER A 75 3.55 -4.30 13.96
N ILE A 76 4.67 -3.66 13.62
CA ILE A 76 4.72 -2.22 13.35
C ILE A 76 3.85 -1.86 12.14
N ALA A 77 3.94 -2.63 11.05
CA ALA A 77 3.11 -2.42 9.87
C ALA A 77 1.61 -2.57 10.19
N THR A 78 1.24 -3.59 10.96
CA THR A 78 -0.13 -3.83 11.40
C THR A 78 -0.63 -2.70 12.31
N PHE A 79 0.19 -2.24 13.26
CA PHE A 79 -0.15 -1.11 14.12
C PHE A 79 -0.38 0.17 13.31
N ALA A 80 0.50 0.47 12.36
CA ALA A 80 0.33 1.62 11.46
C ALA A 80 -0.95 1.50 10.61
N LEU A 81 -1.26 0.30 10.10
CA LEU A 81 -2.48 0.03 9.34
C LEU A 81 -3.74 0.29 10.19
N TRP A 82 -3.80 -0.27 11.39
CA TRP A 82 -4.95 -0.10 12.28
C TRP A 82 -5.08 1.34 12.79
N GLY A 83 -3.96 2.01 13.06
CA GLY A 83 -3.94 3.44 13.37
C GLY A 83 -4.51 4.27 12.22
N GLY A 84 -4.10 3.99 10.98
CA GLY A 84 -4.66 4.61 9.78
C GLY A 84 -6.17 4.37 9.65
N ASN A 85 -6.63 3.12 9.84
CA ASN A 85 -8.04 2.79 9.83
C ASN A 85 -8.82 3.57 10.89
N TYR A 86 -8.31 3.66 12.11
CA TYR A 86 -8.93 4.44 13.18
C TYR A 86 -9.08 5.92 12.79
N LEU A 87 -8.01 6.53 12.26
CA LEU A 87 -8.05 7.93 11.81
C LEU A 87 -9.07 8.13 10.70
N VAL A 88 -9.09 7.24 9.70
CA VAL A 88 -10.08 7.32 8.61
C VAL A 88 -11.50 7.17 9.14
N SER A 89 -11.77 6.18 10.00
CA SER A 89 -13.08 5.98 10.60
C SER A 89 -13.56 7.18 11.42
N GLN A 90 -12.63 7.88 12.09
CA GLN A 90 -12.96 9.05 12.90
C GLN A 90 -13.16 10.32 12.05
N PHE A 91 -12.27 10.58 11.10
CA PHE A 91 -12.29 11.82 10.32
C PHE A 91 -13.22 11.77 9.12
N PHE A 92 -13.52 10.59 8.58
CA PHE A 92 -14.37 10.47 7.40
C PHE A 92 -15.78 11.06 7.63
N PRO A 93 -16.52 10.73 8.71
CA PRO A 93 -17.82 11.35 8.98
C PRO A 93 -17.71 12.86 9.15
N MET A 94 -16.72 13.33 9.90
CA MET A 94 -16.46 14.76 10.13
C MET A 94 -16.21 15.53 8.82
N LEU A 95 -15.45 14.94 7.88
CA LEU A 95 -15.21 15.54 6.56
C LEU A 95 -16.48 15.53 5.70
N VAL A 96 -17.23 14.43 5.69
CA VAL A 96 -18.49 14.34 4.93
C VAL A 96 -19.50 15.38 5.41
N GLU A 97 -19.64 15.56 6.73
CA GLU A 97 -20.53 16.56 7.32
C GLU A 97 -20.04 17.99 7.11
N GLY A 98 -18.72 18.23 7.21
CA GLY A 98 -18.15 19.58 7.13
C GLY A 98 -17.99 20.12 5.71
N ILE A 99 -17.49 19.31 4.78
CA ILE A 99 -17.11 19.74 3.41
C ILE A 99 -17.82 18.95 2.30
N GLY A 100 -18.70 18.01 2.66
CA GLY A 100 -19.48 17.20 1.74
C GLY A 100 -18.76 15.95 1.21
N SER A 101 -19.55 14.97 0.76
CA SER A 101 -19.03 13.68 0.27
C SER A 101 -18.10 13.81 -0.93
N SER A 102 -18.45 14.65 -1.92
CA SER A 102 -17.64 14.80 -3.14
C SER A 102 -16.22 15.30 -2.82
N SER A 103 -16.10 16.40 -2.07
CA SER A 103 -14.81 16.95 -1.64
C SER A 103 -14.01 15.95 -0.81
N THR A 104 -14.68 15.22 0.09
CA THR A 104 -14.07 14.18 0.92
C THR A 104 -13.44 13.09 0.04
N PHE A 105 -14.19 12.50 -0.89
CA PHE A 105 -13.65 11.47 -1.78
C PHE A 105 -12.51 11.97 -2.69
N PHE A 106 -12.52 13.25 -3.09
CA PHE A 106 -11.37 13.82 -3.80
C PHE A 106 -10.13 13.94 -2.93
N ILE A 107 -10.25 14.31 -1.65
CA ILE A 107 -9.12 14.31 -0.70
C ILE A 107 -8.55 12.89 -0.58
N PHE A 108 -9.40 11.88 -0.36
CA PHE A 108 -8.97 10.49 -0.29
C PHE A 108 -8.34 10.01 -1.60
N SER A 109 -8.84 10.45 -2.75
CA SER A 109 -8.22 10.15 -4.05
C SER A 109 -6.82 10.76 -4.19
N GLY A 110 -6.61 11.98 -3.66
CA GLY A 110 -5.30 12.62 -3.61
C GLY A 110 -4.33 11.87 -2.70
N ILE A 111 -4.78 11.44 -1.52
CA ILE A 111 -3.99 10.60 -0.61
C ILE A 111 -3.64 9.26 -1.28
N SER A 112 -4.59 8.63 -1.96
CA SER A 112 -4.38 7.40 -2.72
C SER A 112 -3.38 7.58 -3.86
N LEU A 113 -3.43 8.71 -4.57
CA LEU A 113 -2.46 9.05 -5.60
C LEU A 113 -1.06 9.24 -5.03
N LEU A 114 -0.93 9.94 -3.89
CA LEU A 114 0.35 10.09 -3.21
C LEU A 114 0.92 8.73 -2.76
N ALA A 115 0.06 7.84 -2.25
CA ALA A 115 0.45 6.48 -1.90
C ALA A 115 0.89 5.66 -3.12
N LEU A 116 0.21 5.82 -4.26
CA LEU A 116 0.63 5.22 -5.54
C LEU A 116 2.00 5.74 -5.98
N LEU A 117 2.22 7.05 -5.97
CA LEU A 117 3.50 7.65 -6.36
C LEU A 117 4.63 7.18 -5.43
N PHE A 118 4.36 7.14 -4.12
CA PHE A 118 5.29 6.60 -3.14
C PHE A 118 5.59 5.11 -3.42
N ALA A 119 4.57 4.30 -3.72
CA ALA A 119 4.76 2.89 -4.05
C ALA A 119 5.58 2.72 -5.35
N VAL A 120 5.35 3.54 -6.37
CA VAL A 120 6.14 3.52 -7.61
C VAL A 120 7.61 3.80 -7.34
N ALA A 121 7.89 4.80 -6.50
CA ALA A 121 9.25 5.27 -6.21
C ALA A 121 10.02 4.39 -5.22
N LEU A 122 9.37 3.88 -4.16
CA LEU A 122 10.03 3.18 -3.06
C LEU A 122 9.88 1.67 -3.07
N VAL A 123 8.91 1.08 -3.77
CA VAL A 123 8.80 -0.39 -3.83
C VAL A 123 9.75 -0.89 -4.91
N PRO A 124 10.91 -1.50 -4.56
CA PRO A 124 11.76 -2.14 -5.54
C PRO A 124 11.06 -3.37 -6.11
N GLU A 125 11.35 -3.71 -7.37
CA GLU A 125 10.83 -4.93 -7.98
C GLU A 125 11.44 -6.15 -7.27
N THR A 126 10.66 -6.89 -6.47
CA THR A 126 11.11 -8.10 -5.75
C THR A 126 11.09 -9.36 -6.62
N LYS A 127 10.58 -9.27 -7.86
CA LYS A 127 10.45 -10.42 -8.76
C LYS A 127 11.79 -10.72 -9.45
N ASN A 128 12.25 -11.96 -9.36
CA ASN A 128 13.46 -12.50 -10.01
C ASN A 128 14.81 -11.92 -9.54
N ARG A 129 14.89 -11.40 -8.31
CA ARG A 129 16.16 -11.01 -7.67
C ARG A 129 16.37 -11.89 -6.43
N SER A 130 17.59 -12.41 -6.24
CA SER A 130 17.93 -13.15 -5.02
C SER A 130 17.94 -12.20 -3.81
N LEU A 131 17.72 -12.74 -2.61
CA LEU A 131 17.82 -11.98 -1.34
C LEU A 131 19.15 -11.21 -1.26
N ASP A 132 20.25 -11.82 -1.70
CA ASP A 132 21.58 -11.19 -1.78
C ASP A 132 21.60 -9.94 -2.67
N GLU A 133 20.93 -9.94 -3.83
CA GLU A 133 20.90 -8.77 -4.71
C GLU A 133 20.08 -7.62 -4.14
N ILE A 134 19.03 -7.93 -3.36
CA ILE A 134 18.21 -6.92 -2.69
C ILE A 134 18.99 -6.32 -1.51
N GLU A 135 19.67 -7.15 -0.71
CA GLU A 135 20.54 -6.69 0.38
C GLU A 135 21.68 -5.81 -0.13
N ARG A 136 22.37 -6.21 -1.21
CA ARG A 136 23.51 -5.46 -1.76
C ARG A 136 23.13 -4.07 -2.30
N ARG A 137 21.88 -3.92 -2.76
CA ARG A 137 21.34 -2.66 -3.30
C ARG A 137 20.82 -1.72 -2.22
N LEU A 138 20.36 -2.25 -1.09
CA LEU A 138 19.84 -1.49 0.05
C LEU A 138 20.93 -1.13 1.08
N TYR A 139 21.88 -2.03 1.33
CA TYR A 139 22.91 -1.87 2.38
C TYR A 139 24.30 -1.49 1.84
N GLY A 140 24.50 -1.50 0.51
CA GLY A 140 25.85 -1.39 -0.07
C GLY A 140 26.75 -2.53 0.43
N ASN A 141 28.05 -2.52 0.11
CA ASN A 141 29.03 -3.57 0.46
C ASN A 141 29.26 -3.83 1.98
N ARG A 142 28.35 -3.45 2.87
CA ARG A 142 28.41 -3.72 4.31
C ARG A 142 27.53 -4.92 4.64
N HIS A 143 27.94 -6.11 4.22
CA HIS A 143 27.32 -7.33 4.74
C HIS A 143 27.65 -7.47 6.24
N PRO A 144 26.67 -7.70 7.11
CA PRO A 144 26.91 -7.97 8.54
C PRO A 144 27.85 -9.18 8.76
N VAL A 145 27.83 -10.15 7.84
CA VAL A 145 28.67 -11.35 7.85
C VAL A 145 30.16 -11.03 7.68
N ASP A 146 30.50 -9.97 6.93
CA ASP A 146 31.89 -9.55 6.74
C ASP A 146 32.45 -8.83 7.97
N MET A 147 31.59 -8.17 8.76
CA MET A 147 31.95 -7.55 10.04
C MET A 147 32.28 -8.60 11.10
N ASP A 148 31.52 -9.69 11.17
CA ASP A 148 31.82 -10.80 12.10
C ASP A 148 33.14 -11.52 11.74
N ARG A 149 33.41 -11.71 10.44
CA ARG A 149 34.68 -12.30 9.99
C ARG A 149 35.89 -11.39 10.24
N ALA A 150 35.72 -10.07 10.09
CA ALA A 150 36.74 -9.10 10.44
C ALA A 150 36.96 -8.99 11.96
N ALA A 151 35.92 -9.17 12.77
CA ALA A 151 36.03 -9.17 14.23
C ALA A 151 36.68 -10.44 14.81
N THR A 152 36.67 -11.55 14.06
CA THR A 152 37.28 -12.84 14.49
C THR A 152 38.75 -12.98 14.04
N THR A 153 39.29 -12.00 13.31
CA THR A 153 40.68 -12.00 12.78
C THR A 153 41.61 -11.01 13.48
N VAL A 154 41.18 -10.44 14.61
CA VAL A 154 42.00 -9.63 15.54
C VAL A 154 42.06 -10.31 16.89
#